data_AF-A0A2H0IBH7-F1
#
_entry.id   AF-A0A2H0IBH7-F1
#
_cell.length_a   1.000
_cell.length_b   1.000
_cell.length_c   1.000
_cell.angle_alpha   90.00
_cell.angle_beta   90.00
_cell.angle_gamma   90.00
#
_symmetry.space_group_name_H-M   'P 1'
#
loop_
_entity.id
_entity.type
_entity.pdbx_description
1 polymer ?
#
loop_
_entity_poly.entity_id
_entity_poly.type
_entity_poly.pdbx_seq_one_letter_code
_entity_poly.pdbx_strand_id
1 'polypeptide(L)'
;MGQRRKITQKAFLALYINSLDDPLYRPLVNGSRHFRLDRLLEDQGYLPSLAGLSARNLNFRHADFSGLDIDGLDLSGAQCHWADFSRAHFQSLYYDDNTRFYEAGFTSDQLVRLNFEQTTPRTIILMDGASA
;
A
#
# COMPACT_ATOMS: atom_id res chain seq x y z
N MET A 1 26.10 2.17 -13.07
CA MET A 1 24.89 1.86 -12.27
C MET A 1 24.33 3.19 -11.78
N GLY A 2 23.16 3.62 -12.27
CA GLY A 2 22.56 4.89 -11.86
C GLY A 2 22.02 4.80 -10.44
N GLN A 3 22.25 5.83 -9.63
CA GLN A 3 21.71 5.90 -8.27
C GLN A 3 20.19 6.02 -8.32
N ARG A 4 19.46 5.12 -7.64
CA ARG A 4 18.00 5.21 -7.51
C ARG A 4 17.62 6.50 -6.80
N ARG A 5 16.57 7.17 -7.27
CA ARG A 5 16.12 8.47 -6.75
C ARG A 5 14.82 8.35 -5.96
N LYS A 6 14.54 9.29 -5.06
CA LYS A 6 13.23 9.40 -4.39
C LYS A 6 12.17 9.80 -5.41
N ILE A 7 10.98 9.20 -5.31
CA ILE A 7 9.84 9.57 -6.15
C ILE A 7 9.13 10.79 -5.56
N THR A 8 8.59 11.65 -6.43
CA THR A 8 7.78 12.80 -6.01
C THR A 8 6.30 12.47 -6.08
N GLN A 9 5.46 13.22 -5.37
CA GLN A 9 4.00 13.06 -5.43
C GLN A 9 3.46 13.07 -6.87
N LYS A 10 3.91 14.02 -7.69
CA LYS A 10 3.49 14.11 -9.10
C LYS A 10 3.90 12.88 -9.91
N ALA A 11 5.13 12.40 -9.72
CA ALA A 11 5.61 11.22 -10.43
C ALA A 11 4.88 9.95 -9.98
N PHE A 12 4.61 9.80 -8.68
CA PHE A 12 3.84 8.68 -8.14
C PHE A 12 2.44 8.60 -8.75
N LEU A 13 1.69 9.71 -8.76
CA LEU A 13 0.35 9.72 -9.35
C LEU A 13 0.38 9.41 -10.85
N ALA A 14 1.37 9.92 -11.58
CA ALA A 14 1.54 9.60 -13.00
C ALA A 14 1.81 8.09 -13.21
N LEU A 15 2.72 7.49 -12.43
CA LEU A 15 2.99 6.06 -12.51
C LEU A 15 1.78 5.22 -12.13
N TYR A 16 1.04 5.62 -11.09
CA TYR A 16 -0.18 4.92 -10.67
C TYR A 16 -1.21 4.86 -11.80
N ILE A 17 -1.47 5.99 -12.47
CA ILE A 17 -2.44 6.08 -13.57
C ILE A 17 -1.95 5.27 -14.77
N ASN A 18 -0.69 5.44 -15.16
CA ASN A 18 -0.13 4.78 -16.35
C ASN A 18 -0.06 3.25 -16.20
N SER A 19 -0.01 2.74 -14.97
CA SER A 19 0.05 1.30 -14.72
C SER A 19 -1.32 0.63 -14.65
N LEU A 20 -2.45 1.36 -14.73
CA LEU A 20 -3.80 0.81 -14.43
C LEU A 20 -4.15 -0.40 -15.30
N ASP A 21 -3.76 -0.33 -16.57
CA ASP A 21 -4.00 -1.39 -17.56
C ASP A 21 -2.73 -2.16 -17.95
N ASP A 22 -1.59 -1.83 -17.33
CA ASP A 22 -0.30 -2.46 -17.64
C ASP A 22 -0.21 -3.85 -16.98
N PRO A 23 -0.21 -4.95 -17.76
CA PRO A 23 -0.17 -6.30 -17.21
C PRO A 23 1.17 -6.63 -16.53
N LEU A 24 2.24 -5.86 -16.75
CA LEU A 24 3.51 -6.05 -16.06
C LEU A 24 3.40 -5.67 -14.57
N TYR A 25 2.70 -4.58 -14.28
CA TYR A 25 2.54 -4.04 -12.93
C TYR A 25 1.18 -4.39 -12.30
N ARG A 26 0.18 -4.72 -13.13
CA ARG A 26 -1.15 -5.17 -12.72
C ARG A 26 -1.57 -6.49 -13.41
N PRO A 27 -0.78 -7.57 -13.26
CA PRO A 27 -1.12 -8.87 -13.84
C PRO A 27 -2.44 -9.40 -13.28
N LEU A 28 -3.18 -10.10 -14.13
CA LEU A 28 -4.38 -10.85 -13.73
C LEU A 28 -3.95 -12.21 -13.16
N VAL A 29 -4.10 -12.39 -11.85
CA VAL A 29 -3.84 -13.65 -11.16
C VAL A 29 -5.13 -14.10 -10.50
N ASN A 30 -5.59 -15.31 -10.82
CA ASN A 30 -6.85 -15.87 -10.30
C ASN A 30 -8.05 -14.91 -10.42
N GLY A 31 -8.15 -14.18 -11.53
CA GLY A 31 -9.25 -13.25 -11.80
C GLY A 31 -9.12 -11.86 -11.14
N SER A 32 -8.05 -11.61 -10.37
CA SER A 32 -7.80 -10.34 -9.69
C SER A 32 -6.56 -9.65 -10.22
N ARG A 33 -6.56 -8.31 -10.30
CA ARG A 33 -5.38 -7.53 -10.73
C ARG A 33 -4.50 -7.25 -9.51
N HIS A 34 -3.32 -7.84 -9.45
CA HIS A 34 -2.36 -7.63 -8.37
C HIS A 34 -1.46 -6.45 -8.68
N PHE A 35 -1.36 -5.46 -7.79
CA PHE A 35 -0.56 -4.28 -8.07
C PHE A 35 0.85 -4.39 -7.49
N ARG A 36 1.86 -4.59 -8.37
CA ARG A 36 3.28 -4.76 -8.04
C ARG A 36 3.98 -3.40 -7.91
N LEU A 37 3.82 -2.75 -6.76
CA LEU A 37 4.32 -1.39 -6.51
C LEU A 37 5.85 -1.31 -6.46
N ASP A 38 6.50 -2.27 -5.81
CA ASP A 38 7.96 -2.40 -5.74
C ASP A 38 8.57 -2.38 -7.15
N ARG A 39 8.07 -3.25 -8.03
CA ARG A 39 8.53 -3.39 -9.40
C ARG A 39 8.26 -2.12 -10.22
N LEU A 40 7.07 -1.52 -10.06
CA LEU A 40 6.73 -0.27 -10.73
C LEU A 40 7.71 0.86 -10.37
N LEU A 41 8.14 0.95 -9.11
CA LEU A 41 9.10 1.96 -8.68
C LEU A 41 10.51 1.64 -9.20
N GLU A 42 10.96 0.39 -9.03
CA GLU A 42 12.32 -0.01 -9.37
C GLU A 42 12.61 0.03 -10.88
N ASP A 43 11.67 -0.42 -11.71
CA ASP A 43 11.81 -0.42 -13.17
C ASP A 43 11.93 1.01 -13.74
N GLN A 44 11.43 2.01 -12.99
CA GLN A 44 11.52 3.44 -13.33
C GLN A 44 12.70 4.15 -12.66
N GLY A 45 13.58 3.40 -11.97
CA GLY A 45 14.77 3.92 -11.31
C GLY A 45 14.50 4.66 -9.99
N TYR A 46 13.35 4.43 -9.36
CA TYR A 46 13.05 4.97 -8.03
C TYR A 46 13.49 4.02 -6.92
N LEU A 47 13.65 4.57 -5.73
CA LEU A 47 13.73 3.79 -4.50
C LEU A 47 12.38 3.10 -4.25
N PRO A 48 12.35 1.90 -3.63
CA PRO A 48 11.12 1.23 -3.20
C PRO A 48 10.54 1.91 -1.94
N SER A 49 10.20 3.20 -2.07
CA SER A 49 9.71 4.05 -1.00
C SER A 49 8.60 4.97 -1.51
N LEU A 50 7.50 5.02 -0.76
CA LEU A 50 6.39 5.94 -0.90
C LEU A 50 6.28 6.85 0.34
N ALA A 51 7.34 6.94 1.14
CA ALA A 51 7.33 7.66 2.40
C ALA A 51 6.92 9.14 2.22
N GLY A 52 6.00 9.59 3.06
CA GLY A 52 5.46 10.95 3.09
C GLY A 52 4.60 11.35 1.88
N LEU A 53 4.23 10.40 1.01
CA LEU A 53 3.36 10.68 -0.13
C LEU A 53 1.88 10.62 0.25
N SER A 54 1.04 11.14 -0.63
CA SER A 54 -0.42 11.06 -0.53
C SER A 54 -0.98 10.08 -1.56
N ALA A 55 -1.69 9.08 -1.08
CA ALA A 55 -2.36 8.06 -1.88
C ALA A 55 -3.86 8.00 -1.58
N ARG A 56 -4.42 9.15 -1.19
CA ARG A 56 -5.83 9.32 -0.80
C ARG A 56 -6.78 8.90 -1.91
N ASN A 57 -7.86 8.22 -1.52
CA ASN A 57 -8.94 7.78 -2.41
C ASN A 57 -8.50 6.93 -3.62
N LEU A 58 -7.28 6.38 -3.61
CA LEU A 58 -6.79 5.51 -4.67
C LEU A 58 -7.20 4.06 -4.43
N ASN A 59 -7.17 3.26 -5.50
CA ASN A 59 -7.50 1.84 -5.47
C ASN A 59 -6.22 1.00 -5.46
N PHE A 60 -5.99 0.32 -4.33
CA PHE A 60 -4.90 -0.60 -4.08
C PHE A 60 -5.40 -2.01 -3.73
N ARG A 61 -6.55 -2.42 -4.26
CA ARG A 61 -7.00 -3.81 -4.09
C ARG A 61 -5.92 -4.75 -4.64
N HIS A 62 -5.56 -5.78 -3.87
CA HIS A 62 -4.49 -6.73 -4.18
C HIS A 62 -3.11 -6.08 -4.44
N ALA A 63 -2.86 -4.89 -3.90
CA ALA A 63 -1.55 -4.25 -4.01
C ALA A 63 -0.54 -4.90 -3.09
N ASP A 64 0.69 -5.04 -3.58
CA ASP A 64 1.84 -5.52 -2.84
C ASP A 64 2.64 -4.30 -2.35
N PHE A 65 2.49 -4.00 -1.07
CA PHE A 65 3.32 -3.02 -0.34
C PHE A 65 4.46 -3.71 0.44
N SER A 66 4.66 -5.03 0.26
CA SER A 66 5.56 -5.77 1.11
C SER A 66 7.01 -5.29 0.97
N GLY A 67 7.66 -5.07 2.12
CA GLY A 67 9.02 -4.54 2.16
C GLY A 67 9.20 -3.08 1.70
N LEU A 68 8.16 -2.38 1.26
CA LEU A 68 8.24 -0.97 0.88
C LEU A 68 8.40 -0.08 2.11
N ASP A 69 9.17 0.99 1.96
CA ASP A 69 9.16 2.10 2.92
C ASP A 69 7.93 2.98 2.66
N ILE A 70 6.95 2.94 3.56
CA ILE A 70 5.69 3.68 3.47
C ILE A 70 5.50 4.61 4.67
N ASP A 71 6.60 4.99 5.33
CA ASP A 71 6.54 5.86 6.51
C ASP A 71 5.86 7.20 6.20
N GLY A 72 4.82 7.54 6.96
CA GLY A 72 4.02 8.74 6.76
C GLY A 72 3.17 8.75 5.48
N LEU A 73 2.99 7.62 4.80
CA LEU A 73 2.08 7.50 3.65
C LEU A 73 0.63 7.77 4.08
N ASP A 74 -0.09 8.53 3.27
CA ASP A 74 -1.50 8.85 3.52
C ASP A 74 -2.45 8.05 2.63
N LEU A 75 -3.12 7.07 3.24
CA LEU A 75 -4.10 6.17 2.66
C LEU A 75 -5.56 6.57 2.99
N SER A 76 -5.82 7.81 3.41
CA SER A 76 -7.19 8.24 3.76
C SER A 76 -8.16 8.02 2.58
N GLY A 77 -9.26 7.31 2.82
CA GLY A 77 -10.24 6.92 1.81
C GLY A 77 -9.76 5.89 0.76
N ALA A 78 -8.53 5.38 0.86
CA ALA A 78 -8.00 4.40 -0.09
C ALA A 78 -8.66 3.01 0.07
N GLN A 79 -8.71 2.26 -1.03
CA GLN A 79 -9.21 0.88 -1.03
C GLN A 79 -8.04 -0.11 -1.05
N CYS A 80 -7.74 -0.75 0.07
CA CYS A 80 -6.62 -1.68 0.25
C CYS A 80 -7.08 -3.11 0.54
N HIS A 81 -8.20 -3.54 -0.04
CA HIS A 81 -8.72 -4.89 0.18
C HIS A 81 -7.71 -5.92 -0.36
N TRP A 82 -7.40 -6.96 0.40
CA TRP A 82 -6.40 -7.98 0.04
C TRP A 82 -5.01 -7.44 -0.27
N ALA A 83 -4.69 -6.20 0.13
CA ALA A 83 -3.36 -5.65 -0.05
C ALA A 83 -2.39 -6.28 0.97
N ASP A 84 -1.17 -6.55 0.54
CA ASP A 84 -0.13 -7.09 1.42
C ASP A 84 0.77 -5.97 1.93
N PHE A 85 0.72 -5.68 3.23
CA PHE A 85 1.61 -4.75 3.93
C PHE A 85 2.68 -5.49 4.74
N SER A 86 2.79 -6.81 4.61
CA SER A 86 3.75 -7.59 5.38
C SER A 86 5.17 -7.07 5.15
N ARG A 87 5.91 -6.84 6.24
CA ARG A 87 7.27 -6.27 6.20
C ARG A 87 7.36 -4.85 5.62
N ALA A 88 6.27 -4.16 5.31
CA ALA A 88 6.33 -2.74 4.98
C ALA A 88 6.90 -1.95 6.18
N HIS A 89 7.79 -1.01 5.90
CA HIS A 89 8.45 -0.21 6.91
C HIS A 89 7.69 1.09 7.13
N PHE A 90 7.17 1.31 8.34
CA PHE A 90 6.57 2.57 8.75
C PHE A 90 6.64 2.74 10.28
N GLN A 91 6.79 3.99 10.71
CA GLN A 91 6.54 4.44 12.08
C GLN A 91 5.12 5.02 12.17
N SER A 92 4.74 5.83 11.18
CA SER A 92 3.38 6.38 11.06
C SER A 92 2.74 6.01 9.72
N LEU A 93 1.42 5.81 9.72
CA LEU A 93 0.62 5.58 8.50
C LEU A 93 -0.72 6.28 8.69
N TYR A 94 -1.11 7.15 7.75
CA TYR A 94 -2.37 7.91 7.87
C TYR A 94 -3.50 7.20 7.15
N TYR A 95 -4.64 7.07 7.81
CA TYR A 95 -5.86 6.48 7.29
C TYR A 95 -7.08 7.04 8.04
N ASP A 96 -8.27 6.95 7.44
CA ASP A 96 -9.52 7.46 8.01
C ASP A 96 -10.64 6.39 8.02
N ASP A 97 -11.86 6.76 8.41
CA ASP A 97 -13.04 5.88 8.44
C ASP A 97 -13.37 5.26 7.08
N ASN A 98 -12.93 5.92 6.01
CA ASN A 98 -13.24 5.53 4.66
C ASN A 98 -12.18 4.59 4.08
N THR A 99 -10.99 4.52 4.68
CA THR A 99 -9.94 3.58 4.29
C THR A 99 -10.38 2.13 4.53
N ARG A 100 -10.19 1.27 3.53
CA ARG A 100 -10.65 -0.13 3.57
C ARG A 100 -9.47 -1.10 3.60
N PHE A 101 -9.31 -1.83 4.71
CA PHE A 101 -8.26 -2.85 4.91
C PHE A 101 -8.80 -4.29 4.98
N TYR A 102 -9.95 -4.58 4.38
CA TYR A 102 -10.55 -5.92 4.42
C TYR A 102 -9.56 -6.97 3.87
N GLU A 103 -9.26 -7.99 4.68
CA GLU A 103 -8.27 -9.04 4.38
C GLU A 103 -6.88 -8.50 3.99
N ALA A 104 -6.53 -7.28 4.39
CA ALA A 104 -5.19 -6.76 4.18
C ALA A 104 -4.20 -7.49 5.10
N GLY A 105 -3.06 -7.88 4.54
CA GLY A 105 -1.99 -8.57 5.26
C GLY A 105 -1.18 -7.59 6.09
N PHE A 106 -1.31 -7.66 7.41
CA PHE A 106 -0.41 -6.99 8.35
C PHE A 106 0.23 -8.01 9.29
N THR A 107 1.45 -7.76 9.74
CA THR A 107 2.05 -8.52 10.84
C THR A 107 1.49 -8.08 12.19
N SER A 108 1.58 -8.94 13.21
CA SER A 108 1.13 -8.61 14.56
C SER A 108 1.78 -7.34 15.11
N ASP A 109 3.08 -7.13 14.86
CA ASP A 109 3.80 -5.92 15.29
C ASP A 109 3.24 -4.66 14.61
N GLN A 110 2.97 -4.72 13.30
CA GLN A 110 2.39 -3.61 12.55
C GLN A 110 0.97 -3.26 13.03
N LEU A 111 0.16 -4.26 13.37
CA LEU A 111 -1.18 -4.03 13.91
C LEU A 111 -1.15 -3.34 15.27
N VAL A 112 -0.20 -3.73 16.13
CA VAL A 112 0.03 -3.07 17.42
C VAL A 112 0.39 -1.60 17.20
N ARG A 113 1.31 -1.30 16.27
CA ARG A 113 1.68 0.09 15.93
C ARG A 113 0.49 0.91 15.42
N LEU A 114 -0.29 0.37 14.48
CA LEU A 114 -1.46 1.07 13.92
C LEU A 114 -2.50 1.42 14.98
N ASN A 115 -2.64 0.60 16.02
CA ASN A 115 -3.57 0.85 17.11
C ASN A 115 -3.09 1.95 18.08
N PHE A 116 -1.77 2.16 18.22
CA PHE A 116 -1.22 3.23 19.08
C PHE A 116 -1.26 4.62 18.43
N GLU A 117 -1.27 4.71 17.10
CA GLU A 117 -1.30 5.99 16.37
C GLU A 117 -2.70 6.64 16.34
N GLN A 118 -3.76 5.90 16.66
CA GLN A 118 -5.13 6.44 16.69
C GLN A 118 -5.56 6.77 18.11
N THR A 119 -5.90 8.05 18.37
CA THR A 119 -6.39 8.52 19.68
C THR A 119 -7.76 7.95 20.04
N THR A 120 -8.41 7.22 19.13
CA THR A 120 -9.54 6.34 19.41
C THR A 120 -9.26 4.96 18.83
N PRO A 121 -9.31 3.87 19.62
CA PRO A 121 -9.06 2.53 19.12
C PRO A 121 -10.16 2.18 18.13
N ARG A 122 -9.80 2.08 16.85
CA ARG A 122 -10.66 1.48 15.84
C ARG A 122 -10.20 0.08 15.60
N THR A 123 -11.12 -0.86 15.79
CA THR A 123 -10.92 -2.23 15.35
C THR A 123 -10.62 -2.20 13.86
N ILE A 124 -9.37 -2.42 13.48
CA ILE A 124 -9.08 -2.98 12.16
C ILE A 124 -9.85 -4.30 12.17
N ILE A 125 -10.98 -4.35 11.46
CA ILE A 125 -11.73 -5.60 11.33
C ILE A 125 -10.89 -6.50 10.43
N LEU A 126 -9.91 -7.15 11.04
CA LEU A 126 -9.28 -8.36 10.52
C LEU A 126 -10.37 -9.41 10.61
N MET A 127 -11.22 -9.50 9.59
CA MET A 127 -11.97 -10.73 9.42
C MET A 127 -10.92 -11.78 9.11
N ASP A 128 -10.64 -12.63 10.09
CA ASP A 128 -9.86 -13.84 9.92
C ASP A 128 -10.44 -14.57 8.70
N GLY A 129 -9.61 -14.77 7.68
CA GLY A 129 -9.96 -15.47 6.44
C GLY A 129 -10.17 -16.97 6.68
N ALA A 130 -10.93 -17.32 7.70
CA ALA A 130 -11.31 -18.68 8.05
C ALA A 130 -12.78 -18.71 8.47
N SER A 131 -13.70 -18.56 7.52
CA SER A 131 -15.01 -19.22 7.59
C SER A 131 -15.83 -19.06 6.30
N ALA A 132 -15.67 -20.01 5.37
CA ALA A 132 -16.75 -20.77 4.72
C ALA A 132 -16.14 -21.66 3.61
#